data_AF-A0A518B0U5-F1
#
_entry.id   AF-A0A518B0U5-F1
#
_cell.length_a   1.000
_cell.length_b   1.000
_cell.length_c   1.000
_cell.angle_alpha   90.00
_cell.angle_beta   90.00
_cell.angle_gamma   90.00
#
_symmetry.space_group_name_H-M   'P 1'
#
loop_
_entity.id
_entity.type
_entity.pdbx_description
1 polymer ?
#
loop_
_entity_poly.entity_id
_entity_poly.type
_entity_poly.pdbx_seq_one_letter_code
_entity_poly.pdbx_strand_id
1 'polypeptide(L)'
;MNSRFRNRCPAFLLLLLAGCSGVDPAKFTTVFAHAESIDCDEIETFTQHRKAYHQQLEILQTKNLNQKEEKIAELLRQAGMKWDFAEEYLIDHRVGPTPTDRQRGLRNACDCILAGQMNVEEARRMVNNRRPLF
;
A
#
# COMPACT_ATOMS: atom_id res chain seq x y z
N MET A 1 -56.97 -36.93 22.47
CA MET A 1 -56.37 -35.57 22.47
C MET A 1 -55.27 -35.53 21.42
N ASN A 2 -55.22 -34.43 20.68
CA ASN A 2 -54.68 -34.31 19.34
C ASN A 2 -53.14 -34.45 19.23
N SER A 3 -52.75 -35.21 18.21
CA SER A 3 -51.59 -35.00 17.33
C SER A 3 -51.15 -33.54 17.22
N ARG A 4 -49.83 -33.31 17.30
CA ARG A 4 -49.03 -32.61 16.27
C ARG A 4 -47.56 -32.51 16.70
N PHE A 5 -46.74 -33.41 16.15
CA PHE A 5 -45.35 -33.08 15.83
C PHE A 5 -45.36 -31.92 14.84
N ARG A 6 -44.63 -30.85 15.14
CA ARG A 6 -44.43 -29.74 14.20
C ARG A 6 -42.98 -29.27 14.23
N ASN A 7 -42.28 -29.71 13.18
CA ASN A 7 -41.06 -29.15 12.63
C ASN A 7 -40.92 -27.65 12.86
N ARG A 8 -39.69 -27.20 13.14
CA ARG A 8 -38.88 -26.39 12.20
C ARG A 8 -37.60 -25.91 12.91
N CYS A 9 -36.44 -26.39 12.42
CA CYS A 9 -35.22 -25.58 12.41
C CYS A 9 -35.48 -24.34 11.53
N PRO A 10 -35.08 -23.15 11.98
CA PRO A 10 -34.49 -22.16 11.11
C PRO A 10 -33.11 -21.81 11.67
N ALA A 11 -32.06 -22.23 10.99
CA ALA A 11 -31.38 -21.41 9.98
C ALA A 11 -30.15 -20.73 10.59
N PHE A 12 -29.03 -21.42 10.47
CA PHE A 12 -27.77 -20.79 10.03
C PHE A 12 -28.08 -19.77 8.92
N LEU A 13 -27.22 -18.76 8.79
CA LEU A 13 -27.26 -17.65 7.82
C LEU A 13 -27.95 -16.36 8.30
N LEU A 14 -27.38 -15.74 9.33
CA LEU A 14 -27.27 -14.28 9.33
C LEU A 14 -26.06 -13.89 8.47
N LEU A 15 -26.33 -13.91 7.17
CA LEU A 15 -25.85 -13.00 6.13
C LEU A 15 -24.62 -12.15 6.50
N LEU A 16 -23.46 -12.68 6.11
CA LEU A 16 -22.48 -12.02 5.25
C LEU A 16 -22.97 -10.66 4.69
N LEU A 17 -22.88 -9.62 5.51
CA LEU A 17 -22.69 -8.23 5.06
C LEU A 17 -21.21 -7.95 4.79
N ALA A 18 -20.41 -9.01 4.57
CA ALA A 18 -19.15 -8.89 3.88
C ALA A 18 -19.48 -8.64 2.41
N GLY A 19 -19.61 -7.37 2.04
CA GLY A 19 -19.47 -6.98 0.64
C GLY A 19 -18.22 -7.67 0.12
N CYS A 20 -18.36 -8.52 -0.88
CA CYS A 20 -17.26 -9.15 -1.57
C CYS A 20 -16.44 -8.08 -2.30
N SER A 21 -15.75 -7.20 -1.58
CA SER A 21 -14.56 -6.60 -2.13
C SER A 21 -13.65 -7.79 -2.39
N GLY A 22 -13.42 -8.11 -3.66
CA GLY A 22 -12.49 -9.18 -4.02
C GLY A 22 -11.07 -8.94 -3.47
N VAL A 23 -10.80 -7.79 -2.85
CA VAL A 23 -9.53 -7.46 -2.20
C VAL A 23 -9.57 -7.89 -0.75
N ASP A 24 -8.55 -8.63 -0.30
CA ASP A 24 -8.29 -8.93 1.11
C ASP A 24 -7.36 -7.85 1.72
N PRO A 25 -7.88 -6.92 2.55
CA PRO A 25 -7.08 -5.85 3.14
C PRO A 25 -5.93 -6.36 4.01
N ALA A 26 -6.09 -7.53 4.65
CA ALA A 26 -5.09 -8.06 5.56
C ALA A 26 -3.77 -8.40 4.84
N LYS A 27 -3.81 -8.66 3.52
CA LYS A 27 -2.59 -8.89 2.74
C LYS A 27 -1.69 -7.67 2.67
N PHE A 28 -2.27 -6.46 2.69
CA PHE A 28 -1.59 -5.18 2.42
C PHE A 28 -1.22 -4.41 3.69
N THR A 29 -1.76 -4.77 4.86
CA THR A 29 -1.52 -4.05 6.13
C THR A 29 -0.05 -3.76 6.40
N THR A 30 0.81 -4.76 6.26
CA THR A 30 2.24 -4.62 6.59
C THR A 30 2.96 -3.68 5.61
N VAL A 31 2.77 -3.83 4.29
CA VAL A 31 3.42 -2.97 3.30
C VAL A 31 2.95 -1.51 3.43
N PHE A 32 1.69 -1.30 3.78
CA PHE A 32 1.15 0.02 4.09
C PHE A 32 1.77 0.63 5.36
N ALA A 33 1.92 -0.13 6.44
CA ALA A 33 2.57 0.37 7.65
C ALA A 33 4.01 0.83 7.39
N HIS A 34 4.77 0.10 6.56
CA HIS A 34 6.12 0.53 6.18
C HIS A 34 6.14 1.74 5.24
N ALA A 35 5.13 1.87 4.37
CA ALA A 35 4.99 3.03 3.50
C ALA A 35 4.71 4.34 4.29
N GLU A 36 4.03 4.26 5.43
CA GLU A 36 3.77 5.41 6.32
C GLU A 36 5.05 5.97 6.94
N SER A 37 6.11 5.18 7.05
CA SER A 37 7.40 5.63 7.60
C SER A 37 8.30 6.31 6.56
N ILE A 38 7.81 6.51 5.34
CA ILE A 38 8.58 7.17 4.27
C ILE A 38 8.09 8.60 4.14
N ASP A 39 8.90 9.54 4.61
CA ASP A 39 8.62 10.97 4.64
C ASP A 39 9.80 11.77 4.07
N CYS A 40 9.51 12.93 3.45
CA CYS A 40 10.52 13.86 2.97
C CYS A 40 11.23 14.61 4.10
N ASP A 41 10.60 14.74 5.27
CA ASP A 41 11.20 15.39 6.44
C ASP A 41 12.22 14.48 7.16
N GLU A 42 12.24 13.18 6.85
CA GLU A 42 13.08 12.17 7.49
C GLU A 42 14.13 11.55 6.53
N ILE A 43 14.86 12.40 5.79
CA ILE A 43 15.83 11.94 4.77
C ILE A 43 16.99 11.08 5.31
N GLU A 44 17.31 11.19 6.60
CA GLU A 44 18.41 10.44 7.24
C GLU A 44 18.06 8.95 7.40
N THR A 45 16.78 8.65 7.65
CA THR A 45 16.26 7.29 7.83
C THR A 45 15.57 6.74 6.58
N PHE A 46 15.33 7.58 5.57
CA PHE A 46 14.68 7.24 4.30
C PHE A 46 15.16 5.92 3.69
N THR A 47 16.48 5.74 3.55
CA THR A 47 17.07 4.54 2.92
C THR A 47 16.67 3.26 3.66
N GLN A 48 16.60 3.30 4.99
CA GLN A 48 16.19 2.15 5.80
C GLN A 48 14.70 1.85 5.62
N HIS A 49 13.84 2.87 5.67
CA HIS A 49 12.40 2.70 5.50
C HIS A 49 12.04 2.21 4.10
N ARG A 50 12.68 2.76 3.05
CA ARG A 50 12.54 2.30 1.66
C ARG A 50 12.90 0.81 1.50
N LYS A 51 14.02 0.37 2.09
CA LYS A 51 14.42 -1.05 2.06
C LYS A 51 13.40 -1.94 2.75
N ALA A 52 12.92 -1.54 3.93
CA ALA A 52 11.90 -2.30 4.67
C ALA A 52 10.58 -2.39 3.88
N TYR A 53 10.17 -1.31 3.23
CA TYR A 53 9.02 -1.30 2.33
C TYR A 53 9.18 -2.30 1.18
N HIS A 54 10.31 -2.28 0.47
CA HIS A 54 10.56 -3.20 -0.65
C HIS A 54 10.53 -4.67 -0.22
N GLN A 55 11.10 -4.99 0.94
CA GLN A 55 11.02 -6.34 1.50
C GLN A 55 9.58 -6.79 1.72
N GLN A 56 8.71 -5.91 2.24
CA GLN A 56 7.30 -6.26 2.43
C GLN A 56 6.53 -6.33 1.12
N LEU A 57 6.89 -5.52 0.12
CA LEU A 57 6.32 -5.60 -1.21
C LEU A 57 6.68 -6.92 -1.90
N GLU A 58 7.92 -7.38 -1.78
CA GLU A 58 8.35 -8.70 -2.26
C GLU A 58 7.56 -9.82 -1.57
N ILE A 59 7.40 -9.77 -0.24
CA ILE A 59 6.59 -10.73 0.52
C ILE A 59 5.13 -10.73 0.02
N LEU A 60 4.53 -9.55 -0.21
CA LEU A 60 3.18 -9.44 -0.75
C LEU A 60 3.07 -10.12 -2.13
N GLN A 61 4.07 -9.95 -3.00
CA GLN A 61 4.10 -10.54 -4.34
C GLN A 61 4.20 -12.08 -4.34
N THR A 62 4.69 -12.69 -3.25
CA THR A 62 4.65 -14.16 -3.10
C THR A 62 3.28 -14.72 -2.75
N LYS A 63 2.32 -13.86 -2.36
CA LYS A 63 0.95 -14.28 -2.04
C LYS A 63 0.16 -14.50 -3.32
N ASN A 64 -0.89 -15.31 -3.24
CA ASN A 64 -1.86 -15.43 -4.32
C ASN A 64 -2.73 -14.16 -4.37
N LEU A 65 -2.49 -13.31 -5.36
CA LEU A 65 -3.22 -12.07 -5.61
C LEU A 65 -4.21 -12.30 -6.74
N ASN A 66 -5.45 -11.82 -6.59
CA ASN A 66 -6.36 -11.74 -7.72
C ASN A 66 -6.12 -10.47 -8.55
N GLN A 67 -6.79 -10.36 -9.69
CA GLN A 67 -6.64 -9.23 -10.63
C GLN A 67 -6.80 -7.84 -10.01
N LYS A 68 -7.67 -7.64 -9.01
CA LYS A 68 -7.80 -6.33 -8.33
C LYS A 68 -6.61 -6.08 -7.40
N GLU A 69 -6.19 -7.11 -6.68
CA GLU A 69 -5.03 -7.07 -5.79
C GLU A 69 -3.72 -6.86 -6.57
N GLU A 70 -3.59 -7.43 -7.76
CA GLU A 70 -2.46 -7.18 -8.67
C GLU A 70 -2.37 -5.71 -9.08
N LYS A 71 -3.51 -5.07 -9.38
CA LYS A 71 -3.54 -3.63 -9.70
C LYS A 71 -3.10 -2.78 -8.51
N ILE A 72 -3.48 -3.16 -7.29
CA ILE A 72 -3.05 -2.50 -6.06
C ILE A 72 -1.54 -2.71 -5.85
N ALA A 73 -1.05 -3.93 -6.03
CA ALA A 73 0.38 -4.26 -5.96
C ALA A 73 1.20 -3.50 -7.01
N GLU A 74 0.66 -3.27 -8.20
CA GLU A 74 1.30 -2.47 -9.24
C GLU A 74 1.45 -1.00 -8.83
N LEU A 75 0.43 -0.38 -8.22
CA LEU A 75 0.57 0.98 -7.65
C LEU A 75 1.67 1.03 -6.57
N LEU A 76 1.73 0.01 -5.72
CA LEU A 76 2.78 -0.10 -4.69
C LEU A 76 4.18 -0.28 -5.31
N ARG A 77 4.29 -1.05 -6.39
CA ARG A 77 5.54 -1.17 -7.16
C ARG A 77 5.96 0.16 -7.76
N GLN A 78 5.02 0.92 -8.32
CA GLN A 78 5.28 2.25 -8.85
C GLN A 78 5.72 3.23 -7.75
N ALA A 79 5.13 3.16 -6.55
CA ALA A 79 5.62 3.91 -5.39
C ALA A 79 7.08 3.56 -5.04
N GLY A 80 7.40 2.26 -4.98
CA GLY A 80 8.76 1.78 -4.74
C GLY A 80 9.77 2.32 -5.75
N MET A 81 9.43 2.29 -7.05
CA MET A 81 10.28 2.86 -8.10
C MET A 81 10.52 4.37 -7.92
N LYS A 82 9.50 5.14 -7.53
CA LYS A 82 9.67 6.58 -7.25
C LYS A 82 10.63 6.79 -6.09
N TRP A 83 10.56 5.97 -5.06
CA TRP A 83 11.47 6.04 -3.93
C TRP A 83 12.89 5.57 -4.25
N ASP A 84 13.06 4.68 -5.23
CA ASP A 84 14.39 4.33 -5.76
C ASP A 84 15.03 5.54 -6.45
N PHE A 85 14.28 6.28 -7.28
CA PHE A 85 14.76 7.53 -7.85
C PHE A 85 15.04 8.60 -6.79
N ALA A 86 14.24 8.67 -5.72
CA ALA A 86 14.52 9.59 -4.62
C ALA A 86 15.87 9.28 -3.95
N GLU A 87 16.23 8.01 -3.77
CA GLU A 87 17.55 7.62 -3.25
C GLU A 87 18.68 8.10 -4.18
N GLU A 88 18.52 7.99 -5.49
CA GLU A 88 19.50 8.50 -6.46
C GLU A 88 19.69 10.02 -6.31
N TYR A 89 18.60 10.79 -6.18
CA TYR A 89 18.69 12.23 -5.94
C TYR A 89 19.26 12.59 -4.55
N LEU A 90 19.09 11.73 -3.54
CA LEU A 90 19.74 11.91 -2.25
C LEU A 90 21.25 11.69 -2.32
N ILE A 91 21.76 10.91 -3.28
CA ILE A 91 23.20 10.86 -3.55
C ILE A 91 23.68 12.24 -4.00
N ASP A 92 23.02 12.85 -4.98
CA ASP A 92 23.34 14.22 -5.43
C ASP A 92 23.25 15.24 -4.28
N HIS A 93 22.26 15.09 -3.39
CA HIS A 93 22.16 15.90 -2.17
C HIS A 93 23.39 15.76 -1.26
N ARG A 94 23.88 14.53 -1.05
CA ARG A 94 24.97 14.24 -0.12
C ARG A 94 26.34 14.61 -0.68
N VAL A 95 26.59 14.35 -1.97
CA VAL A 95 27.92 14.48 -2.60
C VAL A 95 28.03 15.60 -3.63
N GLY A 96 26.94 16.35 -3.86
CA GLY A 96 26.93 17.45 -4.83
C GLY A 96 28.03 18.50 -4.57
N PRO A 97 28.74 18.96 -5.61
CA PRO A 97 29.93 19.80 -5.46
C PRO A 97 29.58 21.21 -4.99
N THR A 98 28.38 21.69 -5.29
CA THR A 98 27.90 23.02 -4.90
C THR A 98 26.68 22.94 -3.97
N PRO A 99 26.45 23.95 -3.11
CA PRO A 99 25.22 24.02 -2.32
C PRO A 99 23.96 23.98 -3.17
N THR A 100 23.97 24.59 -4.35
CA THR A 100 22.85 24.60 -5.30
C THR A 100 22.53 23.20 -5.81
N ASP A 101 23.56 22.40 -6.15
CA ASP A 101 23.36 21.01 -6.58
C ASP A 101 22.78 20.16 -5.45
N ARG A 102 23.30 20.33 -4.23
CA ARG A 102 22.79 19.61 -3.06
C ARG A 102 21.33 19.95 -2.77
N GLN A 103 20.96 21.23 -2.87
CA GLN A 103 19.58 21.67 -2.68
C GLN A 103 18.65 21.17 -3.79
N ARG A 104 19.13 21.13 -5.04
CA ARG A 104 18.39 20.54 -6.17
C ARG A 104 18.15 19.05 -5.97
N GLY A 105 19.16 18.29 -5.54
CA GLY A 105 19.03 16.88 -5.20
C GLY A 105 17.97 16.64 -4.12
N LEU A 106 18.00 17.43 -3.03
CA LEU A 106 16.99 17.33 -1.97
C LEU A 106 15.58 17.60 -2.51
N ARG A 107 15.38 18.67 -3.28
CA ARG A 107 14.07 19.00 -3.85
C ARG A 107 13.53 17.87 -4.73
N ASN A 108 14.35 17.37 -5.64
CA ASN A 108 13.96 16.29 -6.55
C ASN A 108 13.65 14.99 -5.79
N ALA A 109 14.41 14.69 -4.74
CA ALA A 109 14.13 13.57 -3.86
C ALA A 109 12.76 13.71 -3.19
N CYS A 110 12.46 14.88 -2.61
CA CYS A 110 11.16 15.14 -1.99
C CYS A 110 10.00 15.02 -2.99
N ASP A 111 10.14 15.55 -4.21
CA ASP A 111 9.14 15.42 -5.27
C ASP A 111 8.85 13.95 -5.61
N CYS A 112 9.90 13.12 -5.66
CA CYS A 112 9.76 11.68 -5.89
C CYS A 112 9.12 10.96 -4.69
N ILE A 113 9.45 11.35 -3.46
CA ILE A 113 8.84 10.81 -2.24
C ILE A 113 7.33 11.06 -2.24
N LEU A 114 6.93 12.30 -2.48
CA LEU A 114 5.52 12.70 -2.56
C LEU A 114 4.79 11.96 -3.68
N ALA A 115 5.39 11.84 -4.86
CA ALA A 115 4.81 11.08 -5.97
C ALA A 115 4.59 9.59 -5.61
N GLY A 116 5.52 8.99 -4.85
CA GLY A 116 5.35 7.63 -4.34
C GLY A 116 4.22 7.53 -3.31
N GLN A 117 4.12 8.49 -2.37
CA GLN A 117 3.03 8.55 -1.39
C GLN A 117 1.65 8.67 -2.05
N MET A 118 1.53 9.43 -3.15
CA MET A 118 0.28 9.53 -3.92
C MET A 118 -0.17 8.16 -4.48
N ASN A 119 0.75 7.33 -4.96
CA ASN A 119 0.45 5.98 -5.41
C ASN A 119 0.00 5.07 -4.25
N VAL A 120 0.65 5.18 -3.09
CA VAL A 120 0.27 4.44 -1.88
C VAL A 120 -1.13 4.83 -1.42
N GLU A 121 -1.45 6.12 -1.43
CA GLU A 121 -2.77 6.62 -1.05
C GLU A 121 -3.86 6.12 -2.01
N GLU A 122 -3.60 6.10 -3.32
CA GLU A 122 -4.54 5.51 -4.28
C GLU A 122 -4.72 3.99 -4.06
N ALA A 123 -3.62 3.27 -3.79
CA ALA A 123 -3.67 1.85 -3.44
C ALA A 123 -4.52 1.62 -2.17
N ARG A 124 -4.39 2.46 -1.14
CA ARG A 124 -5.23 2.40 0.07
C ARG A 124 -6.69 2.63 -0.22
N ARG A 125 -7.02 3.61 -1.06
CA ARG A 125 -8.41 3.86 -1.49
C ARG A 125 -8.99 2.66 -2.21
N MET A 126 -8.22 1.99 -3.08
CA MET A 126 -8.67 0.77 -3.75
C MET A 126 -8.94 -0.37 -2.77
N VAL A 127 -8.14 -0.51 -1.71
CA VAL A 127 -8.35 -1.50 -0.64
C VAL A 127 -9.60 -1.15 0.21
N ASN A 128 -9.80 0.12 0.52
CA ASN A 128 -10.86 0.59 1.42
C ASN A 128 -12.21 0.87 0.72
N ASN A 129 -12.22 1.09 -0.59
CA ASN A 129 -13.44 1.34 -1.35
C ASN A 129 -14.29 0.07 -1.48
N ARG A 130 -15.15 -0.15 -0.48
CA ARG A 130 -16.22 -1.16 -0.47
C ARG A 130 -17.46 -0.75 -1.26
N ARG A 131 -17.36 0.15 -2.25
CA ARG A 131 -18.55 0.57 -3.00
C ARG A 131 -19.02 -0.58 -3.91
N PRO A 132 -20.27 -1.05 -3.77
CA PRO A 132 -20.91 -1.82 -4.84
C PRO A 132 -20.95 -0.92 -6.07
N LEU A 133 -20.53 -1.46 -7.22
CA LEU A 133 -20.93 -0.91 -8.51
C LEU A 133 -22.45 -1.13 -8.58
N PHE A 134 -23.22 -0.11 -8.21
CA PHE A 134 -24.60 0.03 -8.65
C PHE A 134 -24.59 0.66 -10.04
#